data_AF-A0A5C9ESE7-F1
#
_entry.id   AF-A0A5C9ESE7-F1
#
_cell.length_a   1.000
_cell.length_b   1.000
_cell.length_c   1.000
_cell.angle_alpha   90.00
_cell.angle_beta   90.00
_cell.angle_gamma   90.00
#
_symmetry.space_group_name_H-M   'P 1'
#
loop_
_entity.id
_entity.type
_entity.pdbx_description
1 polymer ?
#
loop_
_entity_poly.entity_id
_entity_poly.type
_entity_poly.pdbx_seq_one_letter_code
_entity_poly.pdbx_strand_id
1 'polypeptide(L)'
;MKVIEIEGIGPEYEKDLNNAGIEDVEQLAELSWEELEELAEKSGISLKRLDKWAEHADLISLLGIGPEYAEALNKVGIDSVKELAYRNPENTLKKIEELDKDQPDVIRKLPTSDQISDWIDQAKEKYGIIDEKKGSGTKLIKIEGIGPEYAKDLKAAGYEDCEQLLPLSKDDLEELAEETGISEKLLDKWQEHADLMRIKGVGPEYADALNKIGIDSVKELAQRNPENTLKRIEELDKDEPDVLRRLPVLDEIKDWIKQAEDIK
;
A
#
# COMPACT_ATOMS: atom_id res chain seq x y z
N MET A 1 1.47 10.31 22.04
CA MET A 1 0.79 11.60 21.71
C MET A 1 0.06 12.08 22.96
N LYS A 2 -0.16 13.38 23.22
CA LYS A 2 -0.94 13.79 24.41
C LYS A 2 -2.42 13.50 24.24
N VAL A 3 -3.12 13.13 25.32
CA VAL A 3 -4.57 12.86 25.28
C VAL A 3 -5.41 14.06 24.84
N ILE A 4 -4.98 15.30 25.13
CA ILE A 4 -5.70 16.52 24.72
C ILE A 4 -5.81 16.68 23.18
N GLU A 5 -4.99 15.96 22.41
CA GLU A 5 -5.09 15.97 20.95
C GLU A 5 -6.30 15.17 20.44
N ILE A 6 -6.90 14.30 21.27
CA ILE A 6 -8.12 13.55 20.92
C ILE A 6 -9.33 14.49 20.96
N GLU A 7 -10.13 14.46 19.89
CA GLU A 7 -11.34 15.27 19.76
C GLU A 7 -12.27 15.11 20.98
N GLY A 8 -12.62 16.23 21.60
CA GLY A 8 -13.47 16.30 22.78
C GLY A 8 -12.75 16.19 24.14
N ILE A 9 -11.44 15.93 24.18
CA ILE A 9 -10.63 16.05 25.41
C ILE A 9 -10.18 17.51 25.55
N GLY A 10 -10.85 18.24 26.45
CA GLY A 10 -10.42 19.58 26.84
C GLY A 10 -9.42 19.57 28.01
N PRO A 11 -8.86 20.74 28.38
CA PRO A 11 -7.86 20.84 29.46
C PRO A 11 -8.32 20.30 30.83
N GLU A 12 -9.61 20.39 31.13
CA GLU A 12 -10.18 19.81 32.37
C GLU A 12 -10.11 18.28 32.34
N TYR A 13 -10.54 17.66 31.24
CA TYR A 13 -10.48 16.21 31.08
C TYR A 13 -9.05 15.68 30.96
N GLU A 14 -8.16 16.39 30.26
CA GLU A 14 -6.73 16.05 30.24
C GLU A 14 -6.17 16.02 31.67
N LYS A 15 -6.49 17.02 32.48
CA LYS A 15 -6.06 17.06 33.88
C LYS A 15 -6.62 15.90 34.70
N ASP A 16 -7.89 15.56 34.53
CA ASP A 16 -8.53 14.45 35.25
C ASP A 16 -7.95 13.09 34.83
N LEU A 17 -7.66 12.88 33.55
CA LEU A 17 -6.96 11.70 33.02
C LEU A 17 -5.53 11.61 33.55
N ASN A 18 -4.77 12.71 33.54
CA ASN A 18 -3.42 12.76 34.09
C ASN A 18 -3.40 12.41 35.59
N ASN A 19 -4.34 12.96 36.38
CA ASN A 19 -4.49 12.60 37.80
C ASN A 19 -4.87 11.13 37.99
N ALA A 20 -5.56 10.55 37.01
CA ALA A 20 -5.91 9.14 36.99
C ALA A 20 -4.76 8.24 36.48
N GLY A 21 -3.66 8.82 35.98
CA GLY A 21 -2.47 8.09 35.53
C GLY A 21 -2.43 7.81 34.02
N ILE A 22 -3.31 8.46 33.24
CA ILE A 22 -3.34 8.39 31.78
C ILE A 22 -2.83 9.72 31.23
N GLU A 23 -1.57 9.75 30.79
CA GLU A 23 -0.85 10.95 30.34
C GLU A 23 -0.81 11.06 28.81
N ASP A 24 -0.92 9.93 28.11
CA ASP A 24 -0.79 9.86 26.67
C ASP A 24 -1.84 8.95 26.01
N VAL A 25 -1.93 9.09 24.68
CA VAL A 25 -2.89 8.36 23.84
C VAL A 25 -2.61 6.86 23.88
N GLU A 26 -1.34 6.47 23.92
CA GLU A 26 -0.90 5.08 23.93
C GLU A 26 -1.41 4.36 25.19
N GLN A 27 -1.29 4.97 26.36
CA GLN A 27 -1.85 4.45 27.61
C GLN A 27 -3.37 4.30 27.54
N LEU A 28 -4.08 5.26 26.93
CA LEU A 28 -5.53 5.19 26.81
C LEU A 28 -5.99 4.10 25.85
N ALA A 29 -5.23 3.85 24.77
CA ALA A 29 -5.52 2.84 23.76
C ALA A 29 -5.36 1.40 24.27
N GLU A 30 -4.51 1.20 25.29
CA GLU A 30 -4.20 -0.14 25.84
C GLU A 30 -5.19 -0.60 26.91
N LEU A 31 -6.08 0.28 27.39
CA LEU A 31 -7.02 -0.06 28.45
C LEU A 31 -8.06 -1.09 27.98
N SER A 32 -8.23 -2.13 28.79
CA SER A 32 -9.38 -3.02 28.71
C SER A 32 -10.67 -2.34 29.16
N TRP A 33 -11.81 -2.96 28.87
CA TRP A 33 -13.12 -2.49 29.35
C TRP A 33 -13.17 -2.36 30.88
N GLU A 34 -12.59 -3.33 31.61
CA GLU A 34 -12.54 -3.30 33.07
C GLU A 34 -11.69 -2.12 33.58
N GLU A 35 -10.55 -1.84 32.93
CA GLU A 35 -9.71 -0.70 33.27
C GLU A 35 -10.37 0.65 32.91
N LEU A 36 -11.18 0.71 31.85
CA LEU A 36 -11.99 1.88 31.51
C LEU A 36 -13.09 2.14 32.57
N GLU A 37 -13.69 1.09 33.15
CA GLU A 37 -14.63 1.20 34.26
C GLU A 37 -13.94 1.78 35.51
N GLU A 38 -12.77 1.25 35.87
CA GLU A 38 -11.96 1.77 36.99
C GLU A 38 -11.53 3.23 36.74
N LEU A 39 -11.15 3.57 35.52
CA LEU A 39 -10.80 4.93 35.12
C LEU A 39 -12.01 5.86 35.24
N ALA A 40 -13.21 5.40 34.87
CA ALA A 40 -14.44 6.18 35.02
C ALA A 40 -14.71 6.54 36.49
N GLU A 41 -14.54 5.58 37.40
CA GLU A 41 -14.71 5.80 38.84
C GLU A 41 -13.66 6.77 39.40
N LYS A 42 -12.39 6.63 38.98
CA LYS A 42 -11.27 7.44 39.47
C LYS A 42 -11.28 8.88 38.96
N SER A 43 -11.60 9.06 37.68
CA SER A 43 -11.58 10.37 37.00
C SER A 43 -12.91 11.13 37.15
N GLY A 44 -14.01 10.43 37.44
CA GLY A 44 -15.36 11.00 37.41
C GLY A 44 -15.89 11.25 35.99
N ILE A 45 -15.19 10.77 34.96
CA ILE A 45 -15.57 10.89 33.56
C ILE A 45 -16.53 9.73 33.24
N SER A 46 -17.61 10.01 32.50
CA SER A 46 -18.56 8.97 32.12
C SER A 46 -17.90 7.89 31.28
N LEU A 47 -18.15 6.61 31.58
CA LEU A 47 -17.63 5.46 30.83
C LEU A 47 -17.83 5.59 29.32
N LYS A 48 -19.02 5.99 28.86
CA LYS A 48 -19.32 6.23 27.43
C LYS A 48 -18.35 7.21 26.74
N ARG A 49 -17.86 8.20 27.49
CA ARG A 49 -16.93 9.21 26.95
C ARG A 49 -15.51 8.65 26.90
N LEU A 50 -15.10 7.92 27.94
CA LEU A 50 -13.82 7.22 27.96
C LEU A 50 -13.73 6.17 26.85
N ASP A 51 -14.81 5.40 26.65
CA ASP A 51 -14.97 4.43 25.57
C ASP A 51 -14.73 5.07 24.20
N LYS A 52 -15.43 6.18 23.89
CA LYS A 52 -15.20 6.93 22.65
C LYS A 52 -13.75 7.42 22.50
N TRP A 53 -13.13 7.89 23.58
CA TRP A 53 -11.74 8.35 23.50
C TRP A 53 -10.75 7.20 23.37
N ALA A 54 -11.03 6.03 23.94
CA ALA A 54 -10.25 4.82 23.75
C ALA A 54 -10.35 4.29 22.31
N GLU A 55 -11.53 4.31 21.71
CA GLU A 55 -11.74 4.02 20.27
C GLU A 55 -10.85 4.91 19.38
N HIS A 56 -10.86 6.22 19.65
CA HIS A 56 -9.99 7.17 18.94
C HIS A 56 -8.52 6.87 19.18
N ALA A 57 -8.15 6.58 20.43
CA ALA A 57 -6.78 6.31 20.81
C ALA A 57 -6.23 5.04 20.12
N ASP A 58 -7.03 3.96 20.05
CA ASP A 58 -6.66 2.75 19.31
C ASP A 58 -6.44 3.09 17.83
N LEU A 59 -7.34 3.83 17.17
CA LEU A 59 -7.16 4.21 15.77
C LEU A 59 -5.90 5.07 15.53
N ILE A 60 -5.61 6.04 16.41
CA ILE A 60 -4.42 6.89 16.34
C ILE A 60 -3.12 6.09 16.50
N SER A 61 -3.19 4.87 17.07
CA SER A 61 -2.01 3.99 17.17
C SER A 61 -1.45 3.56 15.81
N LEU A 62 -2.22 3.68 14.71
CA LEU A 62 -1.73 3.43 13.35
C LEU A 62 -0.99 4.63 12.77
N LEU A 63 0.11 4.36 12.07
CA LEU A 63 0.92 5.39 11.43
C LEU A 63 0.10 6.12 10.36
N GLY A 64 0.04 7.45 10.48
CA GLY A 64 -0.67 8.31 9.53
C GLY A 64 -2.12 8.59 9.87
N ILE A 65 -2.68 7.96 10.92
CA ILE A 65 -4.00 8.32 11.47
C ILE A 65 -3.80 9.38 12.57
N GLY A 66 -4.13 10.63 12.25
CA GLY A 66 -4.25 11.70 13.24
C GLY A 66 -5.65 11.80 13.84
N PRO A 67 -5.87 12.72 14.80
CA PRO A 67 -7.16 12.87 15.48
C PRO A 67 -8.35 13.12 14.55
N GLU A 68 -8.18 13.94 13.50
CA GLU A 68 -9.22 14.22 12.51
C GLU A 68 -9.66 12.95 11.76
N TYR A 69 -8.69 12.11 11.37
CA TYR A 69 -8.99 10.84 10.70
C TYR A 69 -9.59 9.80 11.64
N ALA A 70 -9.16 9.76 12.91
CA ALA A 70 -9.77 8.89 13.91
C ALA A 70 -11.24 9.24 14.16
N GLU A 71 -11.58 10.53 14.31
CA GLU A 71 -12.99 10.96 14.40
C GLU A 71 -13.77 10.64 13.13
N ALA A 72 -13.18 10.85 11.94
CA ALA A 72 -13.85 10.52 10.67
C ALA A 72 -14.15 9.02 10.55
N LEU A 73 -13.18 8.17 10.88
CA LEU A 73 -13.32 6.71 10.90
C LEU A 73 -14.41 6.29 11.89
N ASN A 74 -14.38 6.82 13.11
CA ASN A 74 -15.40 6.56 14.13
C ASN A 74 -16.81 6.95 13.64
N LYS A 75 -16.96 8.15 13.03
CA LYS A 75 -18.23 8.62 12.47
C LYS A 75 -18.77 7.77 11.31
N VAL A 76 -17.90 7.13 10.51
CA VAL A 76 -18.33 6.19 9.46
C VAL A 76 -18.51 4.75 9.99
N GLY A 77 -18.50 4.60 11.31
CA GLY A 77 -18.70 3.35 12.03
C GLY A 77 -17.49 2.44 11.92
N ILE A 78 -16.29 2.97 12.10
CA ILE A 78 -15.05 2.20 12.29
C ILE A 78 -14.49 2.63 13.65
N ASP A 79 -14.76 1.85 14.68
CA ASP A 79 -14.49 2.23 16.09
C ASP A 79 -13.15 1.73 16.63
N SER A 80 -12.48 0.83 15.90
CA SER A 80 -11.25 0.19 16.37
C SER A 80 -10.34 -0.19 15.21
N VAL A 81 -9.05 -0.35 15.50
CA VAL A 81 -8.08 -0.89 14.54
C VAL A 81 -8.49 -2.31 14.14
N LYS A 82 -9.03 -3.08 15.09
CA LYS A 82 -9.50 -4.45 14.80
C LYS A 82 -10.63 -4.45 13.78
N GLU A 83 -11.58 -3.54 13.91
CA GLU A 83 -12.66 -3.40 12.93
C GLU A 83 -12.13 -2.90 11.57
N LEU A 84 -11.20 -1.94 11.59
CA LEU A 84 -10.58 -1.39 10.39
C LEU A 84 -9.91 -2.48 9.53
N ALA A 85 -9.26 -3.46 10.15
CA ALA A 85 -8.58 -4.56 9.46
C ALA A 85 -9.50 -5.36 8.51
N TYR A 86 -10.81 -5.38 8.75
CA TYR A 86 -11.79 -6.10 7.92
C TYR A 86 -12.50 -5.20 6.90
N ARG A 87 -12.13 -3.93 6.80
CA ARG A 87 -12.79 -2.98 5.89
C ARG A 87 -12.25 -3.08 4.47
N ASN A 88 -13.06 -2.61 3.52
CA ASN A 88 -12.65 -2.46 2.12
C ASN A 88 -12.23 -1.00 1.88
N PRO A 89 -11.03 -0.75 1.33
CA PRO A 89 -10.51 0.61 1.17
C PRO A 89 -11.42 1.53 0.37
N GLU A 90 -11.93 1.07 -0.77
CA GLU A 90 -12.74 1.90 -1.67
C GLU A 90 -14.10 2.26 -1.05
N ASN A 91 -14.71 1.33 -0.31
CA ASN A 91 -15.96 1.58 0.40
C ASN A 91 -15.74 2.49 1.61
N THR A 92 -14.64 2.34 2.34
CA THR A 92 -14.27 3.24 3.44
C THR A 92 -14.06 4.66 2.92
N LEU A 93 -13.33 4.83 1.81
CA LEU A 93 -13.13 6.14 1.19
C LEU A 93 -14.45 6.79 0.83
N LYS A 94 -15.35 6.06 0.14
CA LYS A 94 -16.67 6.57 -0.23
C LYS A 94 -17.48 7.03 0.97
N LYS A 95 -17.46 6.29 2.08
CA LYS A 95 -18.15 6.69 3.31
C LYS A 95 -17.56 7.97 3.90
N ILE A 96 -16.23 8.13 3.86
CA ILE A 96 -15.57 9.35 4.34
C ILE A 96 -15.90 10.54 3.42
N GLU A 97 -15.96 10.34 2.09
CA GLU A 97 -16.41 11.37 1.14
C GLU A 97 -17.87 11.76 1.34
N GLU A 98 -18.74 10.82 1.72
CA GLU A 98 -20.13 11.10 2.09
C GLU A 98 -20.19 11.88 3.40
N LEU A 99 -19.42 11.48 4.41
CA LEU A 99 -19.29 12.20 5.67
C LEU A 99 -18.81 13.65 5.47
N ASP A 100 -17.81 13.87 4.62
CA ASP A 100 -17.26 15.20 4.32
C ASP A 100 -18.30 16.13 3.68
N LYS A 101 -19.18 15.60 2.82
CA LYS A 101 -20.29 16.36 2.24
C LYS A 101 -21.31 16.78 3.31
N ASP A 102 -21.57 15.92 4.28
CA ASP A 102 -22.56 16.14 5.33
C ASP A 102 -22.01 16.96 6.51
N GLN A 103 -20.72 16.79 6.81
CA GLN A 103 -19.99 17.38 7.95
C GLN A 103 -18.57 17.80 7.53
N PRO A 104 -18.42 18.87 6.72
CA PRO A 104 -17.14 19.29 6.14
C PRO A 104 -16.10 19.79 7.16
N ASP A 105 -16.51 20.03 8.40
CA ASP A 105 -15.62 20.51 9.46
C ASP A 105 -14.85 19.37 10.16
N VAL A 106 -15.16 18.11 9.88
CA VAL A 106 -14.55 16.95 10.56
C VAL A 106 -13.13 16.68 10.07
N ILE A 107 -12.89 16.82 8.76
CA ILE A 107 -11.58 16.56 8.16
C ILE A 107 -11.18 17.74 7.28
N ARG A 108 -9.95 18.23 7.45
CA ARG A 108 -9.45 19.34 6.61
C ARG A 108 -9.07 18.89 5.21
N LYS A 109 -8.73 17.62 5.04
CA LYS A 109 -8.30 17.02 3.79
C LYS A 109 -8.80 15.58 3.74
N LEU A 110 -9.41 15.21 2.62
CA LEU A 110 -9.78 13.82 2.36
C LEU A 110 -8.51 12.93 2.30
N PRO A 111 -8.54 11.74 2.92
CA PRO A 111 -7.48 10.76 2.75
C PRO A 111 -7.49 10.25 1.30
N THR A 112 -6.32 9.82 0.81
CA THR A 112 -6.24 9.11 -0.48
C THR A 112 -6.65 7.65 -0.32
N SER A 113 -6.96 6.99 -1.44
CA SER A 113 -7.20 5.54 -1.45
C SER A 113 -6.01 4.76 -0.90
N ASP A 114 -4.78 5.20 -1.22
CA ASP A 114 -3.55 4.55 -0.75
C ASP A 114 -3.38 4.68 0.76
N GLN A 115 -3.71 5.84 1.34
CA GLN A 115 -3.67 6.03 2.79
C GLN A 115 -4.63 5.08 3.51
N ILE A 116 -5.86 4.91 3.00
CA ILE A 116 -6.83 4.00 3.61
C ILE A 116 -6.38 2.54 3.47
N SER A 117 -5.84 2.16 2.31
CA SER A 117 -5.27 0.83 2.10
C SER A 117 -4.16 0.56 3.11
N ASP A 118 -3.20 1.48 3.24
CA ASP A 118 -2.09 1.38 4.19
C ASP A 118 -2.57 1.23 5.63
N TRP A 119 -3.56 2.01 6.07
CA TRP A 119 -4.14 1.86 7.41
C TRP A 119 -4.80 0.50 7.64
N ILE A 120 -5.52 -0.02 6.64
CA ILE A 120 -6.16 -1.34 6.72
C ILE A 120 -5.08 -2.44 6.77
N ASP A 121 -3.99 -2.29 6.04
CA ASP A 121 -2.89 -3.25 6.01
C ASP A 121 -2.11 -3.25 7.34
N GLN A 122 -1.80 -2.07 7.90
CA GLN A 122 -1.23 -1.96 9.26
C GLN A 122 -2.16 -2.58 10.31
N ALA A 123 -3.47 -2.38 10.19
CA ALA A 123 -4.46 -2.97 11.08
C ALA A 123 -4.48 -4.50 11.00
N LYS A 124 -4.41 -5.05 9.77
CA LYS A 124 -4.32 -6.49 9.53
C LYS A 124 -3.06 -7.08 10.15
N GLU A 125 -1.91 -6.44 9.94
CA GLU A 125 -0.63 -6.86 10.51
C GLU A 125 -0.69 -6.90 12.04
N LYS A 126 -1.20 -5.83 12.69
CA LYS A 126 -1.36 -5.74 14.15
C LYS A 126 -2.15 -6.92 14.74
N TYR A 127 -3.15 -7.42 14.02
CA TYR A 127 -4.03 -8.50 14.49
C TYR A 127 -3.72 -9.88 13.88
N GLY A 128 -2.62 -10.02 13.12
CA GLY A 128 -2.28 -11.26 12.43
C GLY A 128 -3.38 -11.72 11.46
N ILE A 129 -4.18 -10.77 10.95
CA ILE A 129 -5.17 -10.99 9.89
C ILE A 129 -4.39 -10.90 8.58
N ILE A 130 -3.50 -11.86 8.39
CA ILE A 130 -2.73 -11.99 7.16
C ILE A 130 -3.75 -12.42 6.11
N ASP A 131 -4.13 -11.50 5.22
CA ASP A 131 -4.77 -11.92 3.98
C ASP A 131 -3.72 -12.72 3.21
N GLU A 132 -3.79 -14.05 3.26
CA GLU A 132 -3.09 -14.92 2.32
C GLU A 132 -3.48 -14.62 0.85
N LYS A 133 -4.43 -13.69 0.63
CA LYS A 133 -5.09 -13.38 -0.63
C LYS A 133 -5.39 -11.89 -0.77
N LYS A 134 -4.36 -11.09 -1.04
CA LYS A 134 -4.54 -9.93 -1.91
C LYS A 134 -3.21 -9.46 -2.46
N GLY A 135 -2.94 -9.88 -3.68
CA GLY A 135 -2.05 -9.14 -4.56
C GLY A 135 -2.61 -7.72 -4.80
N SER A 136 -2.07 -6.74 -4.07
CA SER A 136 -2.27 -5.29 -4.29
C SER A 136 -1.53 -4.80 -5.53
N GLY A 137 -0.68 -5.66 -6.09
CA GLY A 137 0.18 -5.37 -7.21
C GLY A 137 -0.46 -5.49 -8.59
N THR A 138 0.37 -5.19 -9.57
CA THR A 138 0.06 -5.35 -10.98
C THR A 138 -0.28 -6.80 -11.28
N LYS A 139 -1.46 -7.06 -11.87
CA LYS A 139 -1.86 -8.43 -12.23
C LYS A 139 -0.82 -9.08 -13.14
N LEU A 140 -0.42 -10.32 -12.84
CA LEU A 140 0.54 -11.10 -13.63
C LEU A 140 0.26 -11.09 -15.14
N ILE A 141 -1.01 -11.21 -15.56
CA ILE A 141 -1.43 -11.19 -16.98
C ILE A 141 -1.12 -9.85 -17.69
N LYS A 142 -0.66 -8.83 -16.98
CA LYS A 142 -0.16 -7.59 -17.59
C LYS A 142 1.24 -7.76 -18.15
N ILE A 143 2.09 -8.64 -17.63
CA ILE A 143 3.42 -8.87 -18.18
C ILE A 143 3.29 -9.51 -19.57
N GLU A 144 4.00 -8.95 -20.55
CA GLU A 144 4.06 -9.49 -21.90
C GLU A 144 4.56 -10.95 -21.88
N GLY A 145 3.77 -11.86 -22.44
CA GLY A 145 4.04 -13.30 -22.44
C GLY A 145 3.38 -14.10 -21.31
N ILE A 146 2.81 -13.48 -20.26
CA ILE A 146 2.00 -14.19 -19.26
C ILE A 146 0.55 -14.30 -19.75
N GLY A 147 0.21 -15.46 -20.33
CA GLY A 147 -1.16 -15.83 -20.66
C GLY A 147 -2.00 -16.28 -19.44
N PRO A 148 -3.31 -16.51 -19.61
CA PRO A 148 -4.20 -16.99 -18.54
C PRO A 148 -3.76 -18.30 -17.88
N GLU A 149 -3.11 -19.19 -18.63
CA GLU A 149 -2.60 -20.47 -18.11
C GLU A 149 -1.43 -20.24 -17.15
N TYR A 150 -0.36 -19.57 -17.60
CA TYR A 150 0.76 -19.22 -16.72
C TYR A 150 0.35 -18.37 -15.52
N ALA A 151 -0.56 -17.41 -15.70
CA ALA A 151 -1.08 -16.62 -14.59
C ALA A 151 -1.84 -17.48 -13.56
N LYS A 152 -2.48 -18.56 -14.00
CA LYS A 152 -3.17 -19.51 -13.11
C LYS A 152 -2.16 -20.39 -12.37
N ASP A 153 -1.12 -20.86 -13.05
CA ASP A 153 -0.10 -21.73 -12.47
C ASP A 153 0.73 -20.98 -11.42
N LEU A 154 1.17 -19.75 -11.72
CA LEU A 154 1.83 -18.86 -10.76
C LEU A 154 0.96 -18.58 -9.52
N LYS A 155 -0.34 -18.34 -9.73
CA LYS A 155 -1.30 -18.18 -8.63
C LYS A 155 -1.47 -19.41 -7.77
N ALA A 156 -1.44 -20.60 -8.38
CA ALA A 156 -1.51 -21.84 -7.63
C ALA A 156 -0.26 -22.05 -6.75
N ALA A 157 0.90 -21.55 -7.21
CA ALA A 157 2.16 -21.51 -6.47
C ALA A 157 2.29 -20.31 -5.49
N GLY A 158 1.22 -19.54 -5.27
CA GLY A 158 1.19 -18.44 -4.28
C GLY A 158 1.58 -17.05 -4.80
N TYR A 159 1.82 -16.89 -6.10
CA TYR A 159 2.14 -15.60 -6.74
C TYR A 159 0.90 -15.03 -7.43
N GLU A 160 0.32 -13.98 -6.86
CA GLU A 160 -0.91 -13.34 -7.34
C GLU A 160 -0.67 -12.11 -8.22
N ASP A 161 0.44 -11.40 -8.01
CA ASP A 161 0.84 -10.18 -8.72
C ASP A 161 2.33 -10.14 -9.10
N CYS A 162 2.71 -9.12 -9.88
CA CYS A 162 4.06 -8.95 -10.41
C CYS A 162 5.08 -8.63 -9.29
N GLU A 163 4.67 -7.88 -8.28
CA GLU A 163 5.49 -7.39 -7.19
C GLU A 163 5.99 -8.54 -6.32
N GLN A 164 5.21 -9.61 -6.20
CA GLN A 164 5.63 -10.86 -5.56
C GLN A 164 6.74 -11.61 -6.32
N LEU A 165 6.98 -11.32 -7.60
CA LEU A 165 8.10 -11.92 -8.35
C LEU A 165 9.43 -11.21 -8.05
N LEU A 166 9.41 -9.92 -7.69
CA LEU A 166 10.61 -9.09 -7.51
C LEU A 166 11.62 -9.61 -6.47
N PRO A 167 11.21 -10.11 -5.28
CA PRO A 167 12.16 -10.54 -4.26
C PRO A 167 12.76 -11.93 -4.53
N LEU A 168 12.30 -12.66 -5.55
CA LEU A 168 12.76 -14.02 -5.81
C LEU A 168 14.24 -14.05 -6.17
N SER A 169 14.99 -14.86 -5.43
CA SER A 169 16.37 -15.20 -5.77
C SER A 169 16.39 -16.21 -6.92
N LYS A 170 17.59 -16.47 -7.44
CA LYS A 170 17.79 -17.51 -8.45
C LYS A 170 17.32 -18.88 -7.97
N ASP A 171 17.59 -19.22 -6.71
CA ASP A 171 17.19 -20.49 -6.12
C ASP A 171 15.66 -20.56 -5.98
N ASP A 172 15.00 -19.44 -5.61
CA ASP A 172 13.53 -19.38 -5.55
C ASP A 172 12.89 -19.53 -6.94
N LEU A 173 13.52 -19.00 -7.99
CA LEU A 173 13.06 -19.15 -9.38
C LEU A 173 13.25 -20.58 -9.91
N GLU A 174 14.30 -21.27 -9.48
CA GLU A 174 14.53 -22.70 -9.77
C GLU A 174 13.45 -23.56 -9.09
N GLU A 175 13.16 -23.31 -7.81
CA GLU A 175 12.08 -23.99 -7.09
C GLU A 175 10.71 -23.72 -7.73
N LEU A 176 10.43 -22.47 -8.09
CA LEU A 176 9.18 -22.09 -8.77
C LEU A 176 9.05 -22.74 -10.15
N ALA A 177 10.16 -22.88 -10.88
CA ALA A 177 10.19 -23.56 -12.17
C ALA A 177 9.85 -25.06 -12.02
N GLU A 178 10.39 -25.71 -10.99
CA GLU A 178 10.07 -27.11 -10.68
C GLU A 178 8.59 -27.30 -10.28
N GLU A 179 8.05 -26.39 -9.47
CA GLU A 179 6.65 -26.45 -9.00
C GLU A 179 5.64 -26.22 -10.12
N THR A 180 5.87 -25.20 -10.95
CA THR A 180 4.92 -24.76 -11.99
C THR A 180 5.13 -25.42 -13.34
N GLY A 181 6.32 -25.98 -13.59
CA GLY A 181 6.75 -26.47 -14.91
C GLY A 181 7.06 -25.36 -15.91
N ILE A 182 7.10 -24.09 -15.46
CA ILE A 182 7.48 -22.94 -16.28
C ILE A 182 9.01 -22.88 -16.32
N SER A 183 9.62 -22.68 -17.49
CA SER A 183 11.09 -22.62 -17.56
C SER A 183 11.64 -21.44 -16.75
N GLU A 184 12.74 -21.64 -16.01
CA GLU A 184 13.49 -20.59 -15.31
C GLU A 184 13.67 -19.34 -16.17
N LYS A 185 14.06 -19.51 -17.45
CA LYS A 185 14.25 -18.39 -18.39
C LYS A 185 12.99 -17.51 -18.59
N LEU A 186 11.79 -18.09 -18.52
CA LEU A 186 10.55 -17.31 -18.62
C LEU A 186 10.26 -16.58 -17.30
N LEU A 187 10.51 -17.24 -16.17
CA LEU A 187 10.35 -16.63 -14.85
C LEU A 187 11.33 -15.48 -14.65
N ASP A 188 12.60 -15.65 -15.01
CA ASP A 188 13.61 -14.58 -15.07
C ASP A 188 13.09 -13.40 -15.88
N LYS A 189 12.67 -13.66 -17.13
CA LYS A 189 12.14 -12.62 -18.02
C LYS A 189 10.95 -11.88 -17.41
N TRP A 190 10.03 -12.60 -16.77
CA TRP A 190 8.86 -11.97 -16.15
C TRP A 190 9.22 -11.17 -14.90
N GLN A 191 10.20 -11.62 -14.12
CA GLN A 191 10.74 -10.84 -13.00
C GLN A 191 11.41 -9.54 -13.51
N GLU A 192 12.20 -9.61 -14.58
CA GLU A 192 12.83 -8.45 -15.23
C GLU A 192 11.77 -7.44 -15.72
N HIS A 193 10.70 -7.95 -16.35
CA HIS A 193 9.58 -7.11 -16.78
C HIS A 193 8.85 -6.48 -15.58
N ALA A 194 8.61 -7.25 -14.52
CA ALA A 194 7.99 -6.75 -13.30
C ALA A 194 8.80 -5.61 -12.68
N ASP A 195 10.14 -5.72 -12.66
CA ASP A 195 11.01 -4.67 -12.13
C ASP A 195 10.88 -3.40 -12.97
N LEU A 196 11.03 -3.49 -14.30
CA LEU A 196 10.92 -2.34 -15.20
C LEU A 196 9.55 -1.64 -15.13
N MET A 197 8.47 -2.41 -14.93
CA MET A 197 7.10 -1.90 -14.83
C MET A 197 6.83 -1.08 -13.55
N ARG A 198 7.77 -1.04 -12.59
CA ARG A 198 7.72 -0.13 -11.43
C ARG A 198 7.82 1.35 -11.86
N ILE A 199 8.39 1.62 -13.04
CA ILE A 199 8.58 2.96 -13.56
C ILE A 199 7.27 3.46 -14.18
N LYS A 200 6.81 4.62 -13.72
CA LYS A 200 5.57 5.22 -14.23
C LYS A 200 5.73 5.56 -15.71
N GLY A 201 4.86 4.99 -16.53
CA GLY A 201 4.86 5.15 -17.98
C GLY A 201 5.54 4.00 -18.73
N VAL A 202 6.24 3.10 -18.03
CA VAL A 202 6.75 1.85 -18.59
C VAL A 202 5.69 0.76 -18.43
N GLY A 203 4.88 0.61 -19.48
CA GLY A 203 3.93 -0.50 -19.58
C GLY A 203 4.58 -1.78 -20.11
N PRO A 204 3.79 -2.86 -20.29
CA PRO A 204 4.29 -4.17 -20.71
C PRO A 204 5.11 -4.17 -22.01
N GLU A 205 4.64 -3.44 -23.02
CA GLU A 205 5.31 -3.32 -24.32
C GLU A 205 6.66 -2.60 -24.19
N TYR A 206 6.76 -1.59 -23.33
CA TYR A 206 8.02 -0.89 -23.09
C TYR A 206 8.97 -1.71 -22.22
N ALA A 207 8.46 -2.45 -21.24
CA ALA A 207 9.29 -3.39 -20.47
C ALA A 207 9.89 -4.47 -21.37
N ASP A 208 9.09 -5.08 -22.28
CA ASP A 208 9.59 -6.05 -23.26
C ASP A 208 10.60 -5.43 -24.23
N ALA A 209 10.34 -4.22 -24.73
CA ALA A 209 11.28 -3.53 -25.62
C ALA A 209 12.61 -3.20 -24.93
N LEU A 210 12.58 -2.70 -23.68
CA LEU A 210 13.77 -2.43 -22.87
C LEU A 210 14.56 -3.73 -22.63
N ASN A 211 13.89 -4.79 -22.23
CA ASN A 211 14.49 -6.10 -22.02
C ASN A 211 15.16 -6.65 -23.28
N LYS A 212 14.48 -6.56 -24.44
CA LYS A 212 15.03 -6.98 -25.75
C LYS A 212 16.26 -6.20 -26.18
N ILE A 213 16.38 -4.93 -25.77
CA ILE A 213 17.62 -4.15 -25.96
C ILE A 213 18.61 -4.34 -24.80
N GLY A 214 18.47 -5.38 -23.98
CA GLY A 214 19.37 -5.70 -22.89
C GLY A 214 19.37 -4.63 -21.80
N ILE A 215 18.19 -4.12 -21.45
CA ILE A 215 17.96 -3.35 -20.23
C ILE A 215 16.97 -4.18 -19.42
N ASP A 216 17.49 -4.98 -18.49
CA ASP A 216 16.71 -6.02 -17.80
C ASP A 216 16.18 -5.60 -16.42
N SER A 217 16.62 -4.47 -15.91
CA SER A 217 16.29 -4.00 -14.56
C SER A 217 16.20 -2.49 -14.47
N VAL A 218 15.49 -2.00 -13.46
CA VAL A 218 15.43 -0.58 -13.11
C VAL A 218 16.84 -0.05 -12.84
N LYS A 219 17.64 -0.83 -12.12
CA LYS A 219 19.03 -0.48 -11.81
C LYS A 219 19.89 -0.32 -13.07
N GLU A 220 19.71 -1.19 -14.07
CA GLU A 220 20.42 -1.05 -15.33
C GLU A 220 19.93 0.17 -16.13
N LEU A 221 18.61 0.40 -16.16
CA LEU A 221 18.03 1.56 -16.85
C LEU A 221 18.55 2.89 -16.29
N ALA A 222 18.68 3.00 -14.96
CA ALA A 222 19.19 4.19 -14.27
C ALA A 222 20.61 4.61 -14.73
N GLN A 223 21.36 3.70 -15.35
CA GLN A 223 22.74 3.95 -15.82
C GLN A 223 22.83 4.24 -17.33
N ARG A 224 21.70 4.24 -18.04
CA ARG A 224 21.70 4.38 -19.50
C ARG A 224 21.74 5.84 -19.94
N ASN A 225 22.22 6.05 -21.17
CA ASN A 225 22.13 7.35 -21.84
C ASN A 225 20.80 7.43 -22.62
N PRO A 226 19.96 8.46 -22.41
CA PRO A 226 18.64 8.55 -23.04
C PRO A 226 18.66 8.50 -24.57
N GLU A 227 19.60 9.20 -25.22
CA GLU A 227 19.69 9.26 -26.68
C GLU A 227 20.08 7.89 -27.29
N ASN A 228 21.03 7.20 -26.66
CA ASN A 228 21.42 5.86 -27.07
C ASN A 228 20.30 4.84 -26.83
N THR A 229 19.58 4.94 -25.71
CA THR A 229 18.43 4.07 -25.42
C THR A 229 17.35 4.26 -26.48
N LEU A 230 16.98 5.51 -26.81
CA LEU A 230 16.00 5.79 -27.86
C LEU A 230 16.41 5.18 -29.18
N LYS A 231 17.67 5.39 -29.59
CA LYS A 231 18.19 4.86 -30.85
C LYS A 231 18.10 3.33 -30.90
N ARG A 232 18.39 2.63 -29.80
CA ARG A 232 18.28 1.17 -29.73
C ARG A 232 16.84 0.70 -29.80
N ILE A 233 15.89 1.43 -29.20
CA ILE A 233 14.45 1.14 -29.34
C ILE A 233 14.00 1.34 -30.80
N GLU A 234 14.46 2.40 -31.47
CA GLU A 234 14.15 2.62 -32.91
C GLU A 234 14.79 1.56 -33.83
N GLU A 235 15.95 1.03 -33.47
CA GLU A 235 16.57 -0.09 -34.17
C GLU A 235 15.76 -1.38 -33.96
N LEU A 236 15.35 -1.66 -32.71
CA LEU A 236 14.45 -2.79 -32.39
C LEU A 236 13.13 -2.71 -33.15
N ASP A 237 12.48 -1.54 -33.21
CA ASP A 237 11.19 -1.36 -33.91
C ASP A 237 11.31 -1.59 -35.43
N LYS A 238 12.48 -1.32 -36.02
CA LYS A 238 12.72 -1.64 -37.44
C LYS A 238 12.86 -3.14 -37.68
N ASP A 239 13.46 -3.85 -36.73
CA ASP A 239 13.70 -5.29 -36.82
C ASP A 239 12.46 -6.10 -36.39
N GLU A 240 11.69 -5.59 -35.43
CA GLU A 240 10.52 -6.21 -34.80
C GLU A 240 9.36 -5.19 -34.62
N PRO A 241 8.70 -4.76 -35.71
CA PRO A 241 7.72 -3.65 -35.69
C PRO A 241 6.43 -3.93 -34.91
N ASP A 242 6.18 -5.18 -34.51
CA ASP A 242 4.98 -5.57 -33.76
C ASP A 242 5.18 -5.48 -32.23
N VAL A 243 6.39 -5.20 -31.75
CA VAL A 243 6.69 -5.10 -30.31
C VAL A 243 6.08 -3.83 -29.68
N LEU A 244 6.07 -2.72 -30.41
CA LEU A 244 5.62 -1.43 -29.90
C LEU A 244 4.48 -0.87 -30.74
N ARG A 245 3.39 -0.45 -30.08
CA ARG A 245 2.32 0.32 -30.77
C ARG A 245 2.74 1.74 -31.12
N ARG A 246 3.64 2.31 -30.32
CA ARG A 246 4.26 3.61 -30.59
C ARG A 246 5.67 3.65 -30.02
N LEU A 247 6.56 4.26 -30.78
CA LEU A 247 7.87 4.64 -30.26
C LEU A 247 7.72 5.67 -29.13
N PRO A 248 8.51 5.54 -28.05
CA PRO A 248 8.61 6.60 -27.04
C PRO A 248 9.33 7.81 -27.63
N VAL A 249 9.11 8.99 -27.05
CA VAL A 249 9.93 10.17 -27.35
C VAL A 249 11.09 10.30 -26.36
N LEU A 250 12.12 11.09 -26.73
CA LEU A 250 13.33 11.25 -25.91
C LEU A 250 13.02 11.70 -24.47
N ASP A 251 12.05 12.60 -24.28
CA ASP A 251 11.69 13.10 -22.95
C ASP A 251 11.01 12.03 -22.08
N GLU A 252 10.32 11.05 -22.67
CA GLU A 252 9.78 9.91 -21.92
C GLU A 252 10.91 9.04 -21.39
N ILE A 253 11.92 8.75 -22.22
CA ILE A 253 13.08 7.96 -21.79
C ILE A 253 13.90 8.68 -20.73
N LYS A 254 14.07 10.01 -20.85
CA LYS A 254 14.73 10.82 -19.82
C LYS A 254 13.98 10.73 -18.48
N ASP A 255 12.66 10.80 -18.51
CA ASP A 255 11.83 10.66 -17.32
C ASP A 255 11.93 9.26 -16.73
N TRP A 256 11.90 8.21 -17.55
CA TRP A 256 12.07 6.82 -17.08
C TRP A 256 13.41 6.59 -16.40
N ILE A 257 14.51 7.07 -16.99
CA ILE A 257 15.85 6.95 -16.41
C ILE A 257 15.92 7.70 -15.08
N LYS A 258 15.37 8.91 -15.02
CA LYS A 258 15.32 9.70 -13.77
C LYS A 258 14.52 8.97 -12.68
N GLN A 259 13.33 8.44 -12.99
CA GLN A 259 12.56 7.65 -12.04
C GLN A 259 13.34 6.41 -11.59
N ALA A 260 14.06 5.76 -12.50
CA ALA A 260 14.87 4.60 -12.18
C ALA A 260 16.02 4.91 -11.20
N GLU A 261 16.59 6.12 -11.24
CA GLU A 261 17.58 6.58 -10.26
C GLU A 261 17.00 6.77 -8.85
N ASP A 262 15.70 7.07 -8.74
CA ASP A 262 14.99 7.30 -7.48
C ASP A 262 14.43 6.00 -6.86
N ILE A 263 14.30 4.94 -7.67
CA ILE A 263 13.81 3.63 -7.24
C ILE A 263 14.99 2.81 -6.67
N LYS A 264 14.88 2.41 -5.40
CA LYS A 264 15.86 1.56 -4.71
C LYS A 264 15.61 0.08 -4.90
#